data_AF-A0A958C502-F1
#
_entry.id   AF-A0A958C502-F1
#
_cell.length_a   1.000
_cell.length_b   1.000
_cell.length_c   1.000
_cell.angle_alpha   90.00
_cell.angle_beta   90.00
_cell.angle_gamma   90.00
#
_symmetry.space_group_name_H-M   'P 1'
#
loop_
_entity.id
_entity.type
_entity.pdbx_description
1 polymer ?
#
loop_
_entity_poly.entity_id
_entity_poly.type
_entity_poly.pdbx_seq_one_letter_code
_entity_poly.pdbx_strand_id
1 'polypeptide(L)'
;TRLGPTRIDLKVTDSSGLQRYLPSVWNGEVTDTPLAVTLASFDATSQAGAILLTWETVSELDNLGFNLYRAEAAGGPWTELNQSLIASPNPGGATGNSYHWTDQSVTPGVRYWYRLQAVDLTGQPETLGEISIVAGGSTLTPRTFLPLIMK
;
A
#
# COMPACT_ATOMS: atom_id res chain seq x y z
N THR A 1 17.41 -5.88 31.42
CA THR A 1 17.34 -5.39 30.03
C THR A 1 16.88 -6.53 29.15
N ARG A 2 15.60 -6.56 28.77
CA ARG A 2 15.06 -7.63 27.93
C ARG A 2 15.37 -7.25 26.48
N LEU A 3 16.38 -7.89 25.88
CA LEU A 3 16.60 -7.78 24.45
C LEU A 3 15.34 -8.28 23.76
N GLY A 4 14.74 -7.40 22.95
CA GLY A 4 13.67 -7.80 22.05
C GLY A 4 14.23 -8.80 21.04
N PRO A 5 13.44 -9.79 20.63
CA PRO A 5 13.85 -10.72 19.60
C PRO A 5 14.24 -9.99 18.30
N THR A 6 15.36 -10.41 17.71
CA THR A 6 15.98 -9.77 16.54
C THR A 6 15.73 -10.65 15.31
N ARG A 7 15.04 -10.12 14.31
CA ARG A 7 14.84 -10.79 13.01
C ARG A 7 16.08 -10.61 12.14
N ILE A 8 16.50 -11.69 11.47
CA ILE A 8 17.59 -11.68 10.50
C ILE A 8 17.01 -12.11 9.15
N ASP A 9 16.93 -11.17 8.21
CA ASP A 9 16.54 -11.48 6.82
C ASP A 9 17.78 -11.90 6.03
N LEU A 10 17.94 -13.22 5.84
CA LEU A 10 19.04 -13.78 5.07
C LEU A 10 18.64 -13.91 3.60
N LYS A 11 19.47 -13.34 2.71
CA LYS A 11 19.35 -13.51 1.26
C LYS A 11 20.36 -14.56 0.80
N VAL A 12 19.91 -15.57 0.06
CA VAL A 12 20.79 -16.51 -0.63
C VAL A 12 20.73 -16.24 -2.12
N THR A 13 21.90 -16.09 -2.74
CA THR A 13 22.04 -16.02 -4.20
C THR A 13 22.49 -17.40 -4.67
N ASP A 14 21.74 -18.03 -5.58
CA ASP A 14 22.20 -19.27 -6.19
C ASP A 14 23.28 -19.01 -7.26
N SER A 15 23.87 -20.08 -7.80
CA SER A 15 24.89 -19.99 -8.85
C SER A 15 24.39 -19.38 -10.16
N SER A 16 23.07 -19.21 -10.33
CA SER A 16 22.44 -18.56 -11.48
C SER A 16 22.19 -17.06 -11.26
N GLY A 17 22.43 -16.55 -10.04
CA GLY A 17 22.21 -15.15 -9.68
C GLY A 17 20.80 -14.86 -9.16
N LEU A 18 19.95 -15.87 -9.02
CA LEU A 18 18.61 -15.70 -8.47
C LEU A 18 18.68 -15.48 -6.95
N GLN A 19 18.08 -14.38 -6.50
CA GLN A 19 17.97 -14.04 -5.08
C GLN A 19 16.76 -14.76 -4.48
N ARG A 20 16.99 -15.66 -3.52
CA ARG A 20 15.95 -16.30 -2.72
C ARG A 20 15.99 -15.74 -1.30
N TYR A 21 14.86 -15.19 -0.85
CA TYR A 21 14.67 -14.84 0.55
C TYR A 21 14.55 -16.14 1.36
N LEU A 22 15.36 -16.31 2.40
CA LEU A 22 15.17 -17.40 3.35
C LEU A 22 13.99 -17.07 4.28
N PRO A 23 13.33 -18.09 4.85
CA PRO A 23 12.34 -17.86 5.90
C PRO A 23 12.96 -17.08 7.05
N SER A 24 12.15 -16.25 7.70
CA SER A 24 12.62 -15.47 8.84
C SER A 24 12.98 -16.41 9.99
N VAL A 25 14.17 -16.25 10.57
CA VAL A 25 14.58 -17.02 11.76
C VAL A 25 14.22 -16.22 13.01
N TRP A 26 13.39 -16.81 13.87
CA TRP A 26 13.05 -16.25 15.18
C TRP A 26 13.45 -17.22 16.27
N ASN A 27 14.42 -16.85 17.12
CA ASN A 27 14.92 -17.72 18.21
C ASN A 27 15.31 -19.15 17.79
N GLY A 28 15.67 -19.37 16.52
CA GLY A 28 16.03 -20.69 15.99
C GLY A 28 14.89 -21.45 15.30
N GLU A 29 13.68 -20.89 15.25
CA GLU A 29 12.57 -21.43 14.47
C GLU A 29 12.53 -20.78 13.09
N VAL A 30 12.43 -21.63 12.06
CA VAL A 30 12.28 -21.22 10.66
C VAL A 30 10.78 -21.05 10.40
N THR A 31 10.29 -19.81 10.41
CA THR A 31 8.89 -19.54 10.04
C THR A 31 8.85 -19.18 8.56
N ASP A 32 8.48 -20.16 7.74
CA ASP A 32 8.01 -19.92 6.37
C ASP A 32 6.52 -19.54 6.46
N THR A 33 6.24 -18.33 6.95
CA THR A 33 4.88 -17.81 6.91
C THR A 33 4.55 -17.57 5.44
N PRO A 34 3.60 -18.32 4.85
CA PRO A 34 3.20 -18.07 3.47
C PRO A 34 2.71 -16.63 3.35
N LEU A 35 2.95 -16.00 2.18
CA LEU A 35 2.39 -14.68 1.87
C LEU A 35 0.89 -14.70 2.14
N ALA A 36 0.44 -13.93 3.12
CA ALA A 36 -0.95 -13.88 3.55
C ALA A 36 -1.85 -13.37 2.41
N VAL A 37 -1.30 -12.55 1.51
CA VAL A 37 -2.04 -11.93 0.41
C VAL A 37 -1.34 -12.16 -0.92
N THR A 38 -2.09 -12.65 -1.92
CA THR A 38 -1.66 -12.61 -3.32
C THR A 38 -2.24 -11.35 -3.96
N LEU A 39 -1.38 -10.39 -4.29
CA LEU A 39 -1.79 -9.12 -4.91
C LEU A 39 -1.94 -9.29 -6.43
N ALA A 40 -3.09 -8.88 -6.97
CA ALA A 40 -3.31 -8.80 -8.42
C ALA A 40 -2.82 -7.46 -8.99
N SER A 41 -3.14 -6.35 -8.31
CA SER A 41 -2.77 -5.00 -8.75
C SER A 41 -2.68 -4.03 -7.57
N PHE A 42 -1.84 -3.00 -7.72
CA PHE A 42 -1.83 -1.81 -6.86
C PHE A 42 -1.50 -0.60 -7.71
N ASP A 43 -2.46 0.31 -7.82
CA ASP A 43 -2.44 1.44 -8.76
C ASP A 43 -2.85 2.74 -8.08
N ALA A 44 -2.49 3.85 -8.72
CA ALA A 44 -2.87 5.19 -8.31
C ALA A 44 -3.38 5.98 -9.52
N THR A 45 -4.49 6.69 -9.33
CA THR A 45 -5.05 7.61 -10.32
C THR A 45 -5.10 9.01 -9.74
N SER A 46 -4.48 9.96 -10.43
CA SER A 46 -4.54 11.36 -10.06
C SER A 46 -5.93 11.94 -10.35
N GLN A 47 -6.47 12.68 -9.38
CA GLN A 47 -7.71 13.44 -9.47
C GLN A 47 -7.45 14.92 -9.16
N ALA A 48 -8.45 15.77 -9.31
CA ALA A 48 -8.37 17.19 -8.97
C ALA A 48 -8.16 17.37 -7.46
N GLY A 49 -6.91 17.62 -7.03
CA GLY A 49 -6.57 17.83 -5.62
C GLY A 49 -6.60 16.57 -4.75
N ALA A 50 -6.61 15.38 -5.37
CA ALA A 50 -6.61 14.11 -4.66
C ALA A 50 -5.89 13.02 -5.47
N ILE A 51 -5.48 11.95 -4.80
CA ILE A 51 -4.99 10.73 -5.44
C ILE A 51 -5.88 9.56 -4.97
N LEU A 52 -6.46 8.85 -5.93
CA LEU A 52 -7.21 7.61 -5.68
C LEU A 52 -6.26 6.42 -5.80
N LEU A 53 -6.07 5.72 -4.70
CA LEU A 53 -5.36 4.45 -4.64
C LEU A 53 -6.37 3.31 -4.81
N THR A 54 -6.01 2.30 -5.59
CA THR A 54 -6.81 1.09 -5.81
C THR A 54 -5.92 -0.13 -5.76
N TRP A 55 -6.39 -1.20 -5.15
CA TRP A 55 -5.72 -2.49 -5.22
C TRP A 55 -6.74 -3.62 -5.29
N GLU A 56 -6.30 -4.71 -5.89
CA GLU A 56 -7.07 -5.95 -6.00
C GLU A 56 -6.19 -7.11 -5.54
N THR A 57 -6.77 -8.01 -4.76
CA THR A 57 -6.14 -9.24 -4.30
C THR A 57 -6.78 -10.42 -5.01
N VAL A 58 -5.99 -11.46 -5.27
CA VAL A 58 -6.48 -12.77 -5.72
C VAL A 58 -6.90 -13.61 -4.51
N SER A 59 -6.16 -13.51 -3.40
CA SER A 59 -6.42 -14.23 -2.15
C SER A 59 -5.89 -13.46 -0.93
N GLU A 60 -6.50 -13.71 0.23
CA GLU A 60 -6.26 -12.97 1.49
C GLU A 60 -6.22 -13.88 2.73
N LEU A 61 -5.51 -15.01 2.63
CA LEU A 61 -5.40 -15.99 3.71
C LEU A 61 -4.89 -15.33 5.00
N ASP A 62 -5.68 -15.43 6.07
CA ASP A 62 -5.36 -14.88 7.40
C ASP A 62 -5.01 -13.39 7.39
N ASN A 63 -5.57 -12.61 6.45
CA ASN A 63 -5.39 -11.17 6.41
C ASN A 63 -6.43 -10.46 7.30
N LEU A 64 -5.96 -9.61 8.21
CA LEU A 64 -6.80 -8.73 9.02
C LEU A 64 -7.21 -7.47 8.24
N GLY A 65 -6.30 -6.96 7.41
CA GLY A 65 -6.55 -5.77 6.60
C GLY A 65 -5.26 -5.12 6.11
N PHE A 66 -5.38 -3.87 5.67
CA PHE A 66 -4.29 -3.15 5.01
C PHE A 66 -3.97 -1.82 5.66
N ASN A 67 -2.69 -1.46 5.59
CA ASN A 67 -2.18 -0.11 5.83
C ASN A 67 -1.70 0.52 4.53
N LEU A 68 -1.87 1.82 4.43
CA LEU A 68 -1.36 2.66 3.36
C LEU A 68 -0.39 3.68 3.91
N TYR A 69 0.78 3.78 3.29
CA TYR A 69 1.78 4.78 3.62
C TYR A 69 2.06 5.68 2.43
N ARG A 70 2.47 6.91 2.72
CA ARG A 70 2.89 7.91 1.74
C ARG A 70 4.28 8.48 2.06
N ALA A 71 5.05 8.79 1.03
CA ALA A 71 6.29 9.55 1.13
C ALA A 71 6.39 10.61 0.02
N GLU A 72 7.18 11.66 0.27
CA GLU A 72 7.54 12.68 -0.75
C GLU A 72 8.90 12.40 -1.42
N ALA A 73 9.53 11.28 -1.08
CA ALA A 73 10.74 10.78 -1.73
C ALA A 73 10.72 9.26 -1.82
N ALA A 74 11.41 8.72 -2.83
CA ALA A 74 11.60 7.29 -2.97
C ALA A 74 12.31 6.73 -1.72
N GLY A 75 11.74 5.67 -1.13
CA GLY A 75 12.29 5.03 0.07
C GLY A 75 11.88 5.68 1.39
N GLY A 76 11.19 6.83 1.39
CA GLY A 76 10.66 7.46 2.59
C GLY A 76 11.23 8.86 2.88
N PRO A 77 10.97 9.43 4.07
CA PRO A 77 10.26 8.82 5.21
C PRO A 77 8.79 8.53 4.87
N TRP A 78 8.26 7.45 5.45
CA TRP A 78 6.89 6.99 5.23
C TRP A 78 5.97 7.48 6.35
N THR A 79 4.86 8.08 5.95
CA THR A 79 3.76 8.51 6.83
C THR A 79 2.57 7.60 6.59
N GLU A 80 2.03 7.01 7.65
CA GLU A 80 0.80 6.22 7.58
C GLU A 80 -0.42 7.13 7.31
N LEU A 81 -1.29 6.71 6.39
CA LEU A 81 -2.44 7.51 5.96
C LEU A 81 -3.71 7.15 6.72
N ASN A 82 -3.88 5.89 7.10
CA ASN A 82 -5.06 5.37 7.77
C ASN A 82 -4.82 5.26 9.30
N GLN A 83 -5.81 5.62 10.11
CA GLN A 83 -5.74 5.50 11.58
C GLN A 83 -6.09 4.08 12.09
N SER A 84 -6.85 3.35 11.27
CA SER A 84 -7.28 1.97 11.51
C SER A 84 -7.06 1.17 10.24
N LEU A 85 -6.85 -0.15 10.36
CA LEU A 85 -6.71 -1.04 9.21
C LEU A 85 -7.92 -0.91 8.27
N ILE A 86 -7.62 -0.94 6.98
CA ILE A 86 -8.63 -1.13 5.93
C ILE A 86 -8.96 -2.63 5.96
N ALA A 87 -10.05 -2.97 6.65
CA ALA A 87 -10.36 -4.35 6.99
C ALA A 87 -10.57 -5.22 5.74
N SER A 88 -10.08 -6.47 5.79
CA SER A 88 -10.56 -7.47 4.86
C SER A 88 -12.05 -7.74 5.13
N PRO A 89 -12.92 -7.83 4.10
CA PRO A 89 -14.33 -8.17 4.28
C PRO A 89 -14.54 -9.55 4.91
N ASN A 90 -13.60 -10.47 4.71
CA ASN A 90 -13.66 -11.83 5.25
C ASN A 90 -12.33 -12.18 5.95
N PRO A 91 -12.08 -11.65 7.16
CA PRO A 91 -10.84 -11.94 7.88
C PRO A 91 -10.69 -13.46 8.11
N GLY A 92 -9.58 -14.04 7.64
CA GLY A 92 -9.35 -15.49 7.68
C GLY A 92 -9.92 -16.29 6.49
N GLY A 93 -10.59 -15.64 5.55
CA GLY A 93 -11.04 -16.23 4.29
C GLY A 93 -9.98 -16.14 3.20
N ALA A 94 -9.97 -17.07 2.25
CA ALA A 94 -8.95 -17.09 1.18
C ALA A 94 -9.33 -16.28 -0.07
N THR A 95 -10.52 -15.67 -0.11
CA THR A 95 -11.02 -14.98 -1.31
C THR A 95 -10.47 -13.57 -1.43
N GLY A 96 -9.96 -13.23 -2.62
CA GLY A 96 -9.55 -11.87 -2.96
C GLY A 96 -10.69 -10.85 -3.04
N ASN A 97 -10.35 -9.57 -2.98
CA ASN A 97 -11.28 -8.45 -2.97
C ASN A 97 -10.67 -7.23 -3.69
N SER A 98 -11.51 -6.25 -4.00
CA SER A 98 -11.08 -4.97 -4.55
C SER A 98 -11.29 -3.85 -3.53
N TYR A 99 -10.34 -2.93 -3.49
CA TYR A 99 -10.30 -1.85 -2.51
C TYR A 99 -9.95 -0.52 -3.15
N HIS A 100 -10.28 0.56 -2.42
CA HIS A 100 -9.88 1.89 -2.78
C HIS A 100 -9.67 2.79 -1.56
N TRP A 101 -8.83 3.80 -1.72
CA TRP A 101 -8.60 4.86 -0.73
C TRP A 101 -8.28 6.19 -1.42
N THR A 102 -8.87 7.28 -0.94
CA THR A 102 -8.63 8.62 -1.51
C THR A 102 -7.77 9.46 -0.58
N ASP A 103 -6.55 9.78 -1.02
CA ASP A 103 -5.69 10.77 -0.34
C ASP A 103 -6.03 12.18 -0.82
N GLN A 104 -6.71 12.94 0.04
CA GLN A 104 -7.12 14.32 -0.20
C GLN A 104 -6.09 15.36 0.30
N SER A 105 -4.98 14.91 0.86
CA SER A 105 -3.98 15.76 1.52
C SER A 105 -2.75 15.99 0.63
N VAL A 106 -2.96 16.11 -0.68
CA VAL A 106 -1.92 16.17 -1.71
C VAL A 106 -1.82 17.57 -2.30
N THR A 107 -0.60 17.99 -2.64
CA THR A 107 -0.35 19.26 -3.33
C THR A 107 -0.21 19.01 -4.83
N PRO A 108 -0.99 19.69 -5.69
CA PRO A 108 -0.83 19.58 -7.14
C PRO A 108 0.61 19.81 -7.62
N GLY A 109 1.06 18.99 -8.56
CA GLY A 109 2.41 19.01 -9.11
C GLY A 109 3.47 18.29 -8.27
N VAL A 110 3.15 17.90 -7.03
CA VAL A 110 4.07 17.13 -6.17
C VAL A 110 3.99 15.64 -6.51
N ARG A 111 5.14 14.97 -6.55
CA ARG A 111 5.21 13.51 -6.66
C ARG A 111 5.11 12.88 -5.28
N TYR A 112 4.23 11.91 -5.16
CA TYR A 112 4.10 11.08 -3.97
C TYR A 112 4.41 9.63 -4.30
N TRP A 113 4.98 8.92 -3.33
CA TRP A 113 5.17 7.49 -3.32
C TRP A 113 4.19 6.88 -2.35
N TYR A 114 3.57 5.77 -2.72
CA TYR A 114 2.62 5.04 -1.90
C TYR A 114 3.09 3.61 -1.70
N ARG A 115 2.85 3.08 -0.50
CA ARG A 115 3.16 1.70 -0.13
C ARG A 115 1.90 1.05 0.43
N LEU A 116 1.59 -0.14 -0.09
CA LEU A 116 0.53 -1.00 0.42
C LEU A 116 1.16 -2.07 1.32
N GLN A 117 0.59 -2.25 2.51
CA GLN A 117 1.01 -3.26 3.47
C GLN A 117 -0.20 -4.08 3.92
N ALA A 118 -0.11 -5.40 3.88
CA ALA A 118 -1.06 -6.29 4.53
C ALA A 118 -0.66 -6.52 5.98
N VAL A 119 -1.63 -6.79 6.84
CA VAL A 119 -1.43 -7.16 8.24
C VAL A 119 -2.19 -8.44 8.52
N ASP A 120 -1.49 -9.48 8.97
CA ASP A 120 -2.10 -10.77 9.25
C ASP A 120 -2.86 -10.81 10.59
N LEU A 121 -3.54 -11.92 10.89
CA LEU A 121 -4.27 -12.14 12.15
C LEU A 121 -3.37 -12.11 13.41
N THR A 122 -2.05 -12.22 13.27
CA THR A 122 -1.07 -12.09 14.36
C THR A 122 -0.52 -10.67 14.51
N GLY A 123 -0.93 -9.76 13.62
CA GLY A 123 -0.47 -8.38 13.58
C GLY A 123 0.87 -8.19 12.87
N GLN A 124 1.38 -9.19 12.13
CA GLN A 124 2.62 -9.05 11.39
C GLN A 124 2.36 -8.32 10.06
N PRO A 125 3.13 -7.26 9.77
CA PRO A 125 3.00 -6.53 8.52
C PRO A 125 3.84 -7.13 7.39
N GLU A 126 3.29 -7.11 6.18
CA GLU A 126 3.98 -7.47 4.94
C GLU A 126 3.77 -6.39 3.87
N THR A 127 4.86 -5.86 3.31
CA THR A 127 4.76 -4.91 2.19
C THR A 127 4.48 -5.64 0.89
N LEU A 128 3.35 -5.31 0.26
CA LEU A 128 2.92 -5.94 -0.99
C LEU A 128 3.43 -5.21 -2.23
N GLY A 129 3.56 -3.88 -2.17
CA GLY A 129 3.99 -3.09 -3.32
C GLY A 129 4.17 -1.62 -3.04
N GLU A 130 4.89 -0.96 -3.95
CA GLU A 130 5.12 0.48 -3.96
C GLU A 130 4.90 1.05 -5.35
N ILE A 131 4.29 2.23 -5.42
CA ILE A 131 4.05 2.98 -6.65
C ILE A 131 4.32 4.47 -6.44
N SER A 132 4.43 5.24 -7.51
CA SER A 132 4.50 6.70 -7.42
C SER A 132 3.68 7.39 -8.49
N ILE A 133 3.16 8.56 -8.17
CA ILE A 133 2.35 9.38 -9.08
C ILE A 133 2.53 10.86 -8.77
N VAL A 134 2.34 11.72 -9.77
CA VAL A 134 2.29 13.18 -9.59
C VAL A 134 0.84 13.59 -9.36
N ALA A 135 0.57 14.33 -8.29
CA ALA A 135 -0.75 14.84 -7.99
C ALA A 135 -1.21 15.87 -9.04
N GLY A 136 -2.42 15.69 -9.55
CA GLY A 136 -3.02 16.54 -10.57
C GLY A 136 -3.60 17.82 -10.00
N GLY A 137 -3.57 18.88 -10.81
CA GLY A 137 -4.23 20.13 -10.48
C GLY A 137 -5.75 20.05 -10.62
N SER A 138 -6.45 20.85 -9.82
CA SER A 138 -7.85 21.15 -10.06
C SER A 138 -7.95 22.07 -11.28
N THR A 139 -8.22 21.53 -12.46
CA THR A 139 -8.70 22.37 -13.56
C THR A 139 -10.15 22.74 -13.25
N LEU A 140 -10.35 23.87 -12.54
CA LEU A 140 -11.64 24.53 -12.58
C LEU A 140 -11.82 24.95 -14.04
N THR A 141 -12.67 24.26 -14.80
CA THR A 141 -13.20 24.86 -16.02
C THR A 141 -13.92 26.12 -15.57
N PRO A 142 -13.48 27.33 -15.98
CA PRO A 142 -14.28 28.51 -15.71
C PRO A 142 -15.62 28.26 -16.40
N ARG A 143 -16.69 28.13 -15.61
CA ARG A 143 -18.04 28.19 -16.15
C ARG A 143 -18.17 29.56 -16.78
N THR A 144 -18.10 29.63 -18.10
CA THR A 144 -18.46 30.85 -18.84
C THR A 144 -19.91 31.14 -18.52
N PHE A 145 -20.14 32.06 -17.57
CA PHE A 145 -21.43 32.70 -17.45
C PHE A 145 -21.57 33.60 -18.67
N LEU A 146 -22.34 33.16 -19.66
CA LEU A 146 -22.82 34.06 -20.71
C LEU A 146 -23.63 35.16 -20.01
N PRO A 147 -23.35 36.46 -20.24
CA PRO A 147 -24.18 37.52 -19.69
C PRO A 147 -25.60 37.34 -20.23
N LEU A 148 -26.58 37.24 -19.33
CA LEU A 148 -27.99 37.27 -19.69
C LEU A 148 -28.30 38.69 -20.18
N ILE A 149 -28.34 38.88 -21.51
CA ILE A 149 -28.92 40.09 -22.09
C ILE A 149 -30.43 39.98 -21.90
N MET A 150 -30.96 40.63 -20.87
CA MET A 150 -32.39 40.94 -20.83
C MET A 150 -32.66 42.08 -21.82
N LYS A 151 -33.53 41.81 -22.80
CA LYS A 151 -34.12 42.81 -23.69
C LYS A 151 -35.39 43.38 -23.07
#